data_AF-A0A2K8LW62-F1
#
_entry.id   AF-A0A2K8LW62-F1
#
_cell.length_a   1.000
_cell.length_b   1.000
_cell.length_c   1.000
_cell.angle_alpha   90.00
_cell.angle_beta   90.00
_cell.angle_gamma   90.00
#
_symmetry.space_group_name_H-M   'P 1'
#
loop_
_entity.id
_entity.type
_entity.pdbx_description
1 polymer ?
#
loop_
_entity_poly.entity_id
_entity_poly.type
_entity_poly.pdbx_seq_one_letter_code
_entity_poly.pdbx_strand_id
1 'polypeptide(L)'
;MADDPASRFFAERFRPAGVRLGLLLLSECDPAAAEAAAGTLAAHGLRPARRLAKLRPRLGLPAVTTRELVGFLDRYGHEYCAAWLPVATADGQALDQVAIEQAGRACGCAVGWY
;
A
#
# COMPACT_ATOMS: atom_id res chain seq x y z
N MET A 1 -13.00 18.43 -0.74
CA MET A 1 -12.00 17.41 -0.38
C MET A 1 -12.61 16.09 -0.80
N ALA A 2 -12.01 15.41 -1.78
CA ALA A 2 -12.64 14.28 -2.46
C ALA A 2 -13.01 13.18 -1.45
N ASP A 3 -14.27 12.72 -1.51
CA ASP A 3 -14.77 11.57 -0.75
C ASP A 3 -14.40 10.28 -1.49
N ASP A 4 -13.10 10.10 -1.76
CA ASP A 4 -12.61 8.88 -2.42
C ASP A 4 -12.24 7.81 -1.35
N PRO A 5 -12.46 6.52 -1.65
CA PRO A 5 -12.23 5.44 -0.68
C PRO A 5 -10.80 5.37 -0.12
N ALA A 6 -9.79 5.70 -0.94
CA ALA A 6 -8.39 5.64 -0.51
C ALA A 6 -8.11 6.74 0.53
N SER A 7 -8.58 7.96 0.29
CA SER A 7 -8.48 9.08 1.26
C SER A 7 -9.08 8.73 2.62
N ARG A 8 -10.30 8.16 2.65
CA ARG A 8 -10.93 7.72 3.91
C ARG A 8 -10.09 6.63 4.60
N PHE A 9 -9.67 5.62 3.85
CA PHE A 9 -8.85 4.53 4.38
C PHE A 9 -7.55 5.04 5.01
N PHE A 10 -6.83 5.95 4.34
CA PHE A 10 -5.60 6.52 4.89
C PHE A 10 -5.85 7.41 6.12
N ALA A 11 -6.91 8.21 6.13
CA ALA A 11 -7.30 9.00 7.30
C ALA A 11 -7.56 8.12 8.53
N GLU A 12 -8.15 6.93 8.35
CA GLU A 12 -8.43 5.99 9.42
C GLU A 12 -7.20 5.18 9.87
N ARG A 13 -6.38 4.72 8.92
CA ARG A 13 -5.30 3.74 9.18
C ARG A 13 -3.92 4.35 9.34
N PHE A 14 -3.68 5.56 8.83
CA PHE A 14 -2.37 6.19 8.92
C PHE A 14 -2.14 6.76 10.32
N ARG A 15 -1.43 6.00 11.15
CA ARG A 15 -1.01 6.36 12.51
C ARG A 15 0.51 6.22 12.61
N PRO A 16 1.28 7.19 12.07
CA PRO A 16 2.73 7.07 11.99
C PRO A 16 3.36 7.09 13.39
N ALA A 17 4.21 6.11 13.68
CA ALA A 17 4.91 6.00 14.96
C ALA A 17 6.23 5.22 14.82
N GLY A 18 7.29 5.72 15.44
CA GLY A 18 8.61 5.09 15.39
C GLY A 18 9.09 4.91 13.95
N VAL A 19 9.36 3.66 13.55
CA VAL A 19 9.78 3.31 12.18
C VAL A 19 8.62 3.16 11.20
N ARG A 20 7.38 3.03 11.71
CA ARG A 20 6.18 2.83 10.88
C ARG A 20 5.66 4.17 10.38
N LEU A 21 6.18 4.61 9.24
CA LEU A 21 5.97 5.94 8.69
C LEU A 21 5.49 5.91 7.24
N GLY A 22 5.36 4.73 6.63
CA GLY A 22 5.11 4.58 5.21
C GLY A 22 3.67 4.23 4.83
N LEU A 23 3.36 4.45 3.56
CA LEU A 23 2.20 3.91 2.85
C LEU A 23 2.68 3.08 1.65
N LEU A 24 1.97 2.00 1.35
CA LEU A 24 2.27 1.09 0.24
C LEU A 24 1.15 1.13 -0.81
N LEU A 25 1.54 1.32 -2.07
CA LEU A 25 0.70 1.17 -3.26
C LEU A 25 1.40 0.25 -4.26
N LEU A 26 0.66 -0.25 -5.24
CA LEU A 26 1.26 -0.71 -6.49
C LEU A 26 1.64 0.48 -7.38
N SER A 27 2.61 0.29 -8.26
CA SER A 27 3.10 1.35 -9.15
C SER A 27 2.09 1.84 -10.18
N GLU A 28 1.18 0.94 -10.55
CA GLU A 28 0.08 1.08 -11.48
C GLU A 28 -1.21 1.54 -10.80
N CYS A 29 -1.17 1.91 -9.52
CA CYS A 29 -2.35 2.42 -8.82
C CYS A 29 -2.95 3.64 -9.53
N ASP A 30 -4.25 3.83 -9.36
CA ASP A 30 -4.94 5.02 -9.85
C ASP A 30 -4.26 6.32 -9.33
N PRO A 31 -4.11 7.37 -10.16
CA PRO A 31 -3.51 8.63 -9.76
C PRO A 31 -4.12 9.28 -8.50
N ALA A 32 -5.43 9.19 -8.31
CA ALA A 32 -6.14 9.70 -7.14
C ALA A 32 -5.70 8.97 -5.86
N ALA A 33 -5.54 7.65 -5.90
CA ALA A 33 -5.01 6.89 -4.76
C ALA A 33 -3.56 7.31 -4.42
N ALA A 34 -2.73 7.56 -5.44
CA ALA A 34 -1.38 8.07 -5.25
C ALA A 34 -1.36 9.48 -4.64
N GLU A 35 -2.26 10.36 -5.09
CA GLU A 35 -2.41 11.72 -4.57
C GLU A 35 -2.92 11.71 -3.12
N ALA A 36 -3.94 10.88 -2.81
CA ALA A 36 -4.45 10.69 -1.47
C ALA A 36 -3.36 10.22 -0.48
N ALA A 37 -2.54 9.24 -0.88
CA ALA A 37 -1.43 8.76 -0.07
C ALA A 37 -0.35 9.85 0.13
N ALA A 38 0.03 10.56 -0.95
CA ALA A 38 1.01 11.62 -0.88
C ALA A 38 0.53 12.79 -0.01
N GLY A 39 -0.73 13.19 -0.15
CA GLY A 39 -1.38 14.22 0.66
C GLY A 39 -1.46 13.82 2.13
N THR A 40 -1.81 12.57 2.43
CA THR A 40 -1.82 12.04 3.80
C THR A 40 -0.43 12.14 4.45
N LEU A 41 0.62 11.74 3.73
CA LEU A 41 2.00 11.82 4.23
C LEU A 41 2.43 13.28 4.44
N ALA A 42 2.16 14.15 3.48
CA ALA A 42 2.51 15.57 3.56
C ALA A 42 1.79 16.29 4.72
N ALA A 43 0.51 15.96 4.96
CA ALA A 43 -0.27 16.48 6.08
C ALA A 43 0.32 16.10 7.45
N HIS A 44 1.10 15.01 7.52
CA HIS A 44 1.84 14.58 8.71
C HIS A 44 3.30 15.05 8.71
N GLY A 45 3.69 15.98 7.83
CA GLY A 45 5.05 16.50 7.72
C GLY A 45 6.07 15.52 7.16
N LEU A 46 5.62 14.40 6.58
CA LEU A 46 6.48 13.39 5.97
C LEU A 46 6.69 13.68 4.48
N ARG A 47 7.86 13.30 3.96
CA ARG A 47 8.16 13.43 2.53
C ARG A 47 7.62 12.21 1.77
N PRO A 48 6.66 12.38 0.84
CA PRO A 48 6.11 11.26 0.09
C PRO A 48 7.19 10.46 -0.67
N ALA A 49 8.16 11.15 -1.27
CA ALA A 49 9.28 10.51 -1.97
C ALA A 49 10.13 9.55 -1.12
N ARG A 50 10.03 9.60 0.22
CA ARG A 50 10.73 8.70 1.15
C ARG A 50 9.83 7.68 1.84
N ARG A 51 8.52 7.91 1.84
CA ARG A 51 7.57 7.16 2.67
C ARG A 51 6.41 6.54 1.90
N LEU A 52 6.22 6.92 0.64
CA LEU A 52 5.30 6.25 -0.27
C LEU A 52 6.05 5.21 -1.10
N ALA A 53 5.84 3.94 -0.79
CA ALA A 53 6.30 2.85 -1.63
C ALA A 53 5.31 2.63 -2.77
N LYS A 54 5.85 2.52 -3.99
CA LYS A 54 5.12 2.12 -5.20
C LYS A 54 5.75 0.83 -5.73
N LEU A 55 5.24 -0.30 -5.27
CA LEU A 55 5.79 -1.61 -5.59
C LEU A 55 5.57 -1.93 -7.07
N ARG A 56 6.63 -2.35 -7.74
CA ARG A 56 6.65 -2.71 -9.16
C ARG A 56 6.80 -4.22 -9.33
N PRO A 57 6.30 -4.80 -10.42
CA PRO A 57 6.63 -6.18 -10.78
C PRO A 57 8.14 -6.33 -10.93
N ARG A 58 8.65 -7.52 -10.60
CA ARG A 58 10.01 -7.92 -11.01
C ARG A 58 10.15 -7.87 -12.53
N LEU A 59 11.39 -7.67 -12.97
CA LEU A 59 11.74 -7.66 -14.38
C LEU A 59 11.25 -8.95 -15.07
N GLY A 60 10.49 -8.79 -16.14
CA GLY A 60 9.93 -9.89 -16.93
C GLY A 60 8.59 -10.43 -16.45
N LEU A 61 8.05 -9.94 -15.31
CA LEU A 61 6.68 -10.25 -14.89
C LEU A 61 5.71 -9.15 -15.33
N PRO A 62 4.48 -9.52 -15.74
CA PRO A 62 3.48 -8.53 -16.19
C PRO A 62 2.89 -7.72 -15.02
N ALA A 63 2.85 -8.31 -13.82
CA ALA A 63 2.26 -7.70 -12.65
C ALA A 63 2.89 -8.21 -11.34
N VAL A 64 2.67 -7.46 -10.26
CA VAL A 64 3.10 -7.87 -8.91
C VAL A 64 2.24 -9.05 -8.47
N THR A 65 2.89 -10.13 -8.07
CA THR A 65 2.22 -11.35 -7.61
C THR A 65 1.87 -11.27 -6.12
N THR A 66 0.89 -12.08 -5.68
CA THR A 66 0.63 -12.33 -4.25
C THR A 66 1.92 -12.66 -3.49
N ARG A 67 2.77 -13.52 -4.05
CA ARG A 67 4.04 -13.93 -3.44
C ARG A 67 4.97 -12.75 -3.22
N GLU A 68 5.02 -11.81 -4.16
CA GLU A 68 5.85 -10.61 -4.02
C GLU A 68 5.28 -9.65 -2.97
N LEU A 69 3.96 -9.47 -2.92
CA LEU A 69 3.30 -8.65 -1.90
C LEU A 69 3.53 -9.22 -0.49
N VAL A 70 3.25 -10.51 -0.30
CA VAL A 70 3.50 -11.19 0.99
C VAL A 70 4.97 -11.09 1.37
N GLY A 71 5.89 -11.35 0.42
CA GLY A 71 7.32 -11.25 0.68
C GLY A 71 7.82 -9.82 0.92
N PHE A 72 7.12 -8.79 0.42
CA PHE A 72 7.40 -7.39 0.74
C PHE A 72 6.95 -7.07 2.16
N LEU A 73 5.72 -7.45 2.52
CA LEU A 73 5.15 -7.22 3.85
C LEU A 73 5.93 -7.94 4.95
N ASP A 74 6.37 -9.16 4.69
CA ASP A 74 7.20 -9.93 5.63
C ASP A 74 8.53 -9.24 5.94
N ARG A 75 9.22 -8.71 4.91
CA ARG A 75 10.54 -8.08 5.07
C ARG A 75 10.47 -6.63 5.54
N TYR A 76 9.57 -5.85 4.98
CA TYR A 76 9.57 -4.39 5.11
C TYR A 76 8.27 -3.83 5.70
N GLY A 77 7.23 -4.64 5.84
CA GLY A 77 5.89 -4.18 6.24
C GLY A 77 5.83 -3.49 7.60
N HIS A 78 6.80 -3.73 8.49
CA HIS A 78 6.91 -3.04 9.78
C HIS A 78 7.17 -1.53 9.65
N GLU A 79 7.64 -1.06 8.50
CA GLU A 79 7.84 0.37 8.20
C GLU A 79 6.56 1.06 7.66
N TYR A 80 5.51 0.31 7.35
CA TYR A 80 4.31 0.81 6.68
C TYR A 80 3.08 0.74 7.59
N CYS A 81 2.32 1.84 7.67
CA CYS A 81 1.04 1.87 8.39
C CYS A 81 -0.04 1.12 7.63
N ALA A 82 -0.09 1.31 6.31
CA ALA A 82 -1.16 0.77 5.49
C ALA A 82 -0.73 0.54 4.04
N ALA A 83 -1.40 -0.41 3.39
CA ALA A 83 -1.32 -0.73 1.98
C ALA A 83 -2.71 -0.60 1.35
N TRP A 84 -2.79 0.05 0.19
CA TRP A 84 -4.01 0.14 -0.62
C TRP A 84 -3.76 -0.55 -1.96
N LEU A 85 -4.40 -1.70 -2.16
CA LEU A 85 -4.07 -2.67 -3.20
C LEU A 85 -5.30 -2.98 -4.05
N PRO A 86 -5.15 -3.29 -5.35
CA PRO A 86 -6.30 -3.69 -6.14
C PRO A 86 -6.70 -5.13 -5.78
N VAL A 87 -7.96 -5.50 -5.99
CA VAL A 87 -8.41 -6.90 -5.83
C VAL A 87 -7.80 -7.84 -6.89
N ALA A 88 -7.41 -7.29 -8.04
CA ALA A 88 -6.76 -7.98 -9.14
C ALA A 88 -5.68 -7.10 -9.77
N THR A 89 -4.65 -7.72 -10.32
CA THR A 89 -3.59 -7.01 -11.05
C THR A 89 -4.09 -6.40 -12.36
N ALA A 90 -3.28 -5.53 -12.98
CA ALA A 90 -3.65 -4.85 -14.23
C ALA A 90 -3.94 -5.81 -15.41
N ASP A 91 -3.41 -7.02 -15.39
CA ASP A 91 -3.67 -8.10 -16.36
C ASP A 91 -4.83 -9.02 -15.95
N GLY A 92 -5.54 -8.70 -14.86
CA GLY A 92 -6.76 -9.39 -14.41
C GLY A 92 -6.51 -10.60 -13.50
N GLN A 93 -5.29 -10.85 -13.05
CA GLN A 93 -5.01 -11.93 -12.11
C GLN A 93 -5.49 -11.53 -10.70
N ALA A 94 -6.36 -12.35 -10.10
CA ALA A 94 -6.81 -12.12 -8.74
C ALA A 94 -5.64 -12.21 -7.73
N LEU A 95 -5.60 -11.29 -6.78
CA LEU A 95 -4.69 -11.37 -5.65
C LEU A 95 -5.33 -12.19 -4.52
N ASP A 96 -4.51 -12.97 -3.82
CA ASP A 96 -4.97 -13.71 -2.64
C ASP A 96 -5.07 -12.75 -1.46
N GLN A 97 -6.26 -12.18 -1.29
CA GLN A 97 -6.53 -11.17 -0.26
C GLN A 97 -6.29 -11.73 1.14
N VAL A 98 -6.62 -13.00 1.37
CA VAL A 98 -6.46 -13.66 2.67
C VAL A 98 -4.97 -13.76 3.02
N ALA A 99 -4.14 -14.24 2.10
CA ALA A 99 -2.70 -14.33 2.33
C ALA A 99 -2.06 -12.96 2.58
N ILE A 100 -2.47 -11.95 1.83
CA ILE A 100 -1.93 -10.59 1.95
C ILE A 100 -2.37 -9.92 3.25
N GLU A 101 -3.64 -10.05 3.65
CA GLU A 101 -4.14 -9.54 4.93
C GLU A 101 -3.47 -10.21 6.13
N GLN A 102 -3.23 -11.52 6.06
CA GLN A 102 -2.49 -12.24 7.09
C GLN A 102 -1.05 -11.72 7.21
N ALA A 103 -0.36 -11.51 6.09
CA ALA A 103 0.98 -10.94 6.07
C ALA A 103 1.00 -9.50 6.61
N GLY A 104 0.03 -8.68 6.21
CA GLY A 104 -0.12 -7.31 6.71
C GLY A 104 -0.36 -7.28 8.22
N ARG A 105 -1.27 -8.13 8.72
CA ARG A 105 -1.54 -8.26 10.16
C ARG A 105 -0.29 -8.67 10.95
N ALA A 106 0.47 -9.64 10.44
CA ALA A 106 1.68 -10.13 11.10
C ALA A 106 2.74 -9.04 11.29
N CYS A 107 2.84 -8.08 10.37
CA CYS A 107 3.79 -6.97 10.45
C CYS A 107 3.16 -5.64 10.91
N GLY A 108 1.88 -5.62 11.29
CA GLY A 108 1.14 -4.43 11.74
C GLY A 108 0.79 -3.41 10.63
N CYS A 109 0.83 -3.82 9.36
CA CYS A 109 0.40 -3.01 8.22
C CYS A 109 -1.08 -3.30 7.90
N ALA A 110 -1.94 -2.28 7.95
CA ALA A 110 -3.33 -2.43 7.51
C ALA A 110 -3.38 -2.65 5.99
N VAL A 111 -4.33 -3.45 5.51
CA VAL A 111 -4.55 -3.68 4.08
C VAL A 111 -5.96 -3.22 3.72
N GLY A 112 -6.09 -2.47 2.63
CA GLY A 112 -7.35 -2.05 2.03
C GLY A 112 -7.36 -2.33 0.54
N TRP A 113 -8.57 -2.44 -0.02
CA TRP A 113 -8.82 -2.99 -1.35
C TRP A 113 -9.64 -2.05 -2.23
N TYR A 114 -9.39 -2.07 -3.53
CA TYR A 114 -10.18 -1.39 -4.56
C TYR A 114 -10.36 -2.21 -5.84
#